data_AF-A0A0U1P9Q4-F1
#
_entry.id   AF-A0A0U1P9Q4-F1
#
_cell.length_a   1.000
_cell.length_b   1.000
_cell.length_c   1.000
_cell.angle_alpha   90.00
_cell.angle_beta   90.00
_cell.angle_gamma   90.00
#
_symmetry.space_group_name_H-M   'P 1'
#
loop_
_entity.id
_entity.type
_entity.pdbx_description
1 polymer ?
#
loop_
_entity_poly.entity_id
_entity_poly.type
_entity_poly.pdbx_seq_one_letter_code
_entity_poly.pdbx_strand_id
1 'polypeptide(L)'
;MLFALPAAVASGRIDVDRESLHWLKDLSTASAPFGVVFLLLGALLLVRGRGELRRLAFAGLIGTAAAGTLFSLTLYPAGFDLAPTARLLAHAEAQGRAIGNLGLYEGQYHWLGRLTRPIDRLYEGEALQDWARAHPDGLVVAYPSRLGADDLRYALLVQPFRSVWIVVWEARALAAERRGETPPEPRRPTDLQPAGYWRYRDMR
;
A
#
# COMPACT_ATOMS: atom_id res chain seq x y z
N MET A 1 19.49 5.87 15.95
CA MET A 1 19.34 4.86 14.87
C MET A 1 18.80 5.46 13.56
N LEU A 2 17.71 6.25 13.56
CA LEU A 2 17.14 6.84 12.33
C LEU A 2 18.12 7.66 11.47
N PHE A 3 19.06 8.38 12.10
CA PHE A 3 20.09 9.15 11.40
C PHE A 3 21.03 8.28 10.55
N ALA A 4 21.42 7.10 11.07
CA ALA A 4 22.34 6.18 10.42
C ALA A 4 21.63 5.14 9.53
N LEU A 5 20.29 5.09 9.56
CA LEU A 5 19.49 4.12 8.83
C LEU A 5 19.76 4.16 7.31
N PRO A 6 19.85 5.32 6.63
CA PRO A 6 20.11 5.35 5.20
C PRO A 6 21.49 4.76 4.85
N ALA A 7 22.51 5.05 5.65
CA ALA A 7 23.84 4.49 5.48
C ALA A 7 23.88 2.98 5.74
N ALA A 8 23.14 2.50 6.75
CA ALA A 8 23.05 1.07 7.05
C ALA A 8 22.35 0.29 5.91
N VAL A 9 21.26 0.83 5.36
CA VAL A 9 20.56 0.27 4.19
C VAL A 9 21.47 0.27 2.96
N ALA A 10 22.13 1.40 2.67
CA ALA A 10 23.04 1.51 1.53
C ALA A 10 24.25 0.57 1.62
N SER A 11 24.74 0.28 2.83
CA SER A 11 25.85 -0.65 3.05
C SER A 11 25.50 -2.14 2.90
N GLY A 12 24.23 -2.48 2.66
CA GLY A 12 23.75 -3.87 2.61
C GLY A 12 23.84 -4.61 3.94
N ARG A 13 24.08 -3.92 5.06
CA ARG A 13 24.15 -4.51 6.41
C ARG A 13 22.79 -4.91 6.96
N ILE A 14 21.72 -4.36 6.38
CA ILE A 14 20.34 -4.72 6.68
C ILE A 14 19.77 -5.31 5.40
N ASP A 15 19.40 -6.59 5.45
CA ASP A 15 18.65 -7.25 4.38
C ASP A 15 17.20 -6.75 4.40
N VAL A 16 17.02 -5.54 3.86
CA VAL A 16 15.73 -4.86 3.76
C VAL A 16 14.82 -5.46 2.70
N ASP A 17 15.34 -6.34 1.86
CA ASP A 17 14.57 -7.01 0.81
C ASP A 17 13.80 -8.22 1.39
N ARG A 18 14.09 -8.62 2.64
CA ARG A 18 13.26 -9.56 3.42
C ARG A 18 11.86 -9.00 3.64
N GLU A 19 10.83 -9.82 3.40
CA GLU A 19 9.40 -9.46 3.53
C GLU A 19 9.04 -8.75 4.85
N SER A 20 9.72 -9.02 5.96
CA SER A 20 9.45 -8.39 7.26
C SER A 20 10.09 -7.00 7.45
N LEU A 21 11.06 -6.60 6.61
CA LEU A 21 11.89 -5.42 6.81
C LEU A 21 11.79 -4.38 5.68
N HIS A 22 10.97 -4.63 4.64
CA HIS A 22 10.80 -3.72 3.50
C HIS A 22 10.44 -2.27 3.90
N TRP A 23 9.62 -2.08 4.94
CA TRP A 23 9.24 -0.76 5.45
C TRP A 23 10.43 0.05 5.97
N LEU A 24 11.56 -0.57 6.35
CA LEU A 24 12.78 0.15 6.74
C LEU A 24 13.43 0.83 5.54
N LYS A 25 13.35 0.23 4.35
CA LYS A 25 13.86 0.83 3.10
C LYS A 25 13.06 2.09 2.78
N ASP A 26 11.74 2.01 2.87
CA ASP A 26 10.85 3.17 2.68
C ASP A 26 11.14 4.27 3.71
N LEU A 27 11.24 3.90 5.00
CA LEU A 27 11.55 4.83 6.08
C LEU A 27 12.90 5.52 5.90
N SER A 28 13.90 4.80 5.38
CA SER A 28 15.27 5.32 5.19
C SER A 28 15.36 6.48 4.21
N THR A 29 14.42 6.60 3.26
CA THR A 29 14.44 7.66 2.24
C THR A 29 14.39 9.07 2.82
N ALA A 30 13.78 9.24 4.00
CA ALA A 30 13.67 10.54 4.67
C ALA A 30 14.19 10.54 6.11
N SER A 31 14.65 9.42 6.68
CA SER A 31 14.87 9.30 8.14
C SER A 31 16.02 10.13 8.71
N ALA A 32 17.02 10.51 7.90
CA ALA A 32 18.23 11.19 8.36
C ALA A 32 17.95 12.49 9.15
N PRO A 33 17.25 13.50 8.59
CA PRO A 33 16.94 14.74 9.31
C PRO A 33 16.10 14.51 10.57
N PHE A 34 15.15 13.57 10.54
CA PHE A 34 14.34 13.24 11.72
C PHE A 34 15.17 12.61 12.83
N GLY A 35 16.20 11.82 12.47
CA GLY A 35 17.18 11.33 13.43
C GLY A 35 17.88 12.45 14.19
N VAL A 36 18.27 13.53 13.51
CA VAL A 36 18.86 14.71 14.16
C VAL A 36 17.86 15.39 15.09
N VAL A 37 16.60 15.57 14.66
CA VAL A 37 15.53 16.14 15.48
C VAL A 37 15.38 15.34 16.78
N PHE A 38 15.26 14.01 16.72
CA PHE A 38 15.12 13.18 17.92
C PHE A 38 16.36 13.21 18.82
N LEU A 39 17.56 13.34 18.26
CA LEU A 39 18.78 13.52 19.06
C LEU A 39 18.77 14.86 19.82
N LEU A 40 18.37 15.95 19.16
CA LEU A 40 18.26 17.28 19.78
C LEU A 40 17.16 17.29 20.86
N LEU A 41 16.02 16.66 20.61
CA LEU A 41 14.96 16.50 21.61
C LEU A 41 15.43 15.67 22.81
N GLY A 42 16.17 14.58 22.57
CA GLY A 42 16.78 13.79 23.65
C GLY A 42 17.76 14.62 24.48
N ALA A 43 18.64 15.39 23.84
CA ALA A 43 19.56 16.28 24.53
C ALA A 43 18.84 17.35 25.36
N LEU A 44 17.76 17.94 24.84
CA LEU A 44 16.92 18.91 25.56
C LEU A 44 16.33 18.32 26.84
N LEU A 45 15.92 17.04 26.81
CA LEU A 45 15.35 16.35 27.97
C LEU A 45 16.39 16.02 29.05
N LEU A 46 17.67 15.92 28.69
CA LEU A 46 18.76 15.68 29.66
C LEU A 46 19.16 16.95 30.44
N VAL A 47 18.72 18.13 30.01
CA VAL A 47 18.99 19.39 30.71
C VAL A 47 18.23 19.41 32.05
N ARG A 48 18.97 19.42 33.16
CA ARG A 48 18.44 19.49 34.53
C ARG A 48 18.12 20.94 34.91
N GLY A 49 17.04 21.16 35.65
CA GLY A 49 16.70 22.49 36.21
C GLY A 49 15.26 22.91 35.95
N ARG A 50 14.89 24.14 36.32
CA ARG A 50 13.51 24.65 36.23
C ARG A 50 12.92 24.51 34.81
N GLY A 51 11.62 24.25 34.72
CA GLY A 51 10.90 24.16 33.44
C GLY A 51 10.85 22.78 32.78
N GLU A 52 11.10 21.70 33.53
CA GLU A 52 11.04 20.30 33.04
C GLU A 52 9.71 19.98 32.35
N LEU A 53 8.58 20.35 32.94
CA LEU A 53 7.25 20.16 32.35
C LEU A 53 7.11 20.82 30.97
N ARG A 54 7.67 22.03 30.78
CA ARG A 54 7.62 22.73 29.49
C ARG A 54 8.49 22.04 28.45
N ARG A 55 9.67 21.54 28.85
CA ARG A 55 10.56 20.78 27.95
C ARG A 55 9.91 19.45 27.55
N LEU A 56 9.27 18.75 28.49
CA LEU A 56 8.51 17.53 28.21
C LEU A 56 7.36 17.80 27.22
N ALA A 57 6.56 18.83 27.48
CA ALA A 57 5.47 19.20 26.58
C ALA A 57 5.96 19.57 25.18
N PHE A 58 7.03 20.36 25.08
CA PHE A 58 7.63 20.74 23.81
C PHE A 58 8.22 19.52 23.07
N ALA A 59 9.00 18.69 23.76
CA ALA A 59 9.58 17.49 23.16
C ALA A 59 8.51 16.49 22.71
N GLY A 60 7.43 16.34 23.48
CA GLY A 60 6.27 15.53 23.10
C GLY A 60 5.62 16.06 21.83
N LEU A 61 5.28 17.36 21.78
CA LEU A 61 4.65 17.98 20.63
C LEU A 61 5.50 17.84 19.35
N ILE A 62 6.78 18.25 19.43
CA ILE A 62 7.69 18.20 18.27
C ILE A 62 8.01 16.76 17.90
N GLY A 63 8.19 15.87 18.88
CA GLY A 63 8.42 14.45 18.63
C GLY A 63 7.26 13.78 17.91
N THR A 64 6.02 14.03 18.34
CA THR A 64 4.81 13.53 17.67
C THR A 64 4.67 14.11 16.27
N ALA A 65 4.86 15.41 16.09
CA ALA A 65 4.81 16.04 14.77
C ALA A 65 5.88 15.49 13.83
N ALA A 66 7.11 15.30 14.32
CA ALA A 66 8.22 14.72 13.57
C ALA A 66 7.93 13.26 13.17
N ALA A 67 7.42 12.44 14.09
CA ALA A 67 7.04 11.05 13.80
C ALA A 67 5.91 10.97 12.77
N GLY A 68 4.86 11.77 12.93
CA GLY A 68 3.74 11.83 11.99
C GLY A 68 4.15 12.33 10.60
N THR A 69 5.06 13.30 10.54
CA THR A 69 5.61 13.81 9.27
C THR A 69 6.46 12.75 8.59
N LEU A 70 7.34 12.07 9.32
CA LEU A 70 8.16 10.98 8.78
C LEU A 70 7.27 9.86 8.22
N PHE A 71 6.24 9.44 8.96
CA PHE A 71 5.25 8.46 8.48
C PHE A 71 4.56 8.93 7.19
N SER A 72 4.12 10.20 7.16
CA SER A 72 3.38 10.77 6.02
C SER A 72 4.25 10.85 4.75
N LEU A 73 5.55 11.11 4.91
CA LEU A 73 6.48 11.22 3.79
C LEU A 73 6.99 9.87 3.28
N THR A 74 6.99 8.82 4.10
CA THR A 74 7.61 7.52 3.74
C THR A 74 6.59 6.39 3.67
N LEU A 75 6.05 5.98 4.82
CA LEU A 75 5.24 4.77 4.93
C LEU A 75 3.86 4.96 4.32
N TYR A 76 3.26 6.14 4.48
CA TYR A 76 1.94 6.43 3.94
C TYR A 76 1.84 6.20 2.41
N PRO A 77 2.63 6.89 1.57
CA PRO A 77 2.56 6.70 0.12
C PRO A 77 3.01 5.29 -0.32
N ALA A 78 3.85 4.61 0.47
CA ALA A 78 4.39 3.30 0.14
C ALA A 78 3.46 2.13 0.49
N GLY A 79 2.35 2.33 1.21
CA GLY A 79 1.48 1.20 1.57
C GLY A 79 0.17 1.51 2.26
N PHE A 80 -0.18 2.79 2.44
CA PHE A 80 -1.45 3.21 3.05
C PHE A 80 -2.27 4.16 2.17
N ASP A 81 -1.71 4.73 1.10
CA ASP A 81 -2.47 5.52 0.15
C ASP A 81 -3.36 4.63 -0.72
N LEU A 82 -4.66 4.62 -0.41
CA LEU A 82 -5.68 3.88 -1.15
C LEU A 82 -6.31 4.69 -2.29
N ALA A 83 -5.90 5.96 -2.48
CA ALA A 83 -6.49 6.83 -3.48
C ALA A 83 -6.44 6.26 -4.91
N PRO A 84 -5.35 5.61 -5.37
CA PRO A 84 -5.32 5.02 -6.71
C PRO A 84 -6.40 3.94 -6.91
N THR A 85 -6.46 2.96 -6.01
CA THR A 85 -7.49 1.92 -6.02
C THR A 85 -8.90 2.51 -5.92
N ALA A 86 -9.14 3.40 -4.95
CA ALA A 86 -10.46 3.99 -4.74
C ALA A 86 -10.95 4.79 -5.95
N ARG A 87 -10.05 5.54 -6.63
CA ARG A 87 -10.38 6.25 -7.86
C ARG A 87 -10.71 5.30 -9.01
N LEU A 88 -9.97 4.21 -9.17
CA LEU A 88 -10.25 3.20 -10.19
C LEU A 88 -11.64 2.59 -9.99
N LEU A 89 -11.96 2.20 -8.75
CA LEU A 89 -13.27 1.66 -8.38
C LEU A 89 -14.40 2.68 -8.59
N ALA A 90 -14.19 3.94 -8.23
CA ALA A 90 -15.17 5.01 -8.46
C ALA A 90 -15.47 5.20 -9.96
N HIS A 91 -14.45 5.16 -10.82
CA HIS A 91 -14.65 5.23 -12.26
C HIS A 91 -15.41 4.01 -12.79
N ALA A 92 -15.14 2.81 -12.26
CA ALA A 92 -15.87 1.61 -12.65
C ALA A 92 -17.34 1.67 -12.23
N GLU A 93 -17.62 2.10 -11.00
CA GLU A 93 -19.00 2.31 -10.53
C GLU A 93 -19.72 3.32 -11.43
N ALA A 94 -19.10 4.47 -11.72
CA ALA A 94 -19.67 5.50 -12.59
C ALA A 94 -20.00 4.97 -14.00
N GLN A 95 -19.28 3.95 -14.48
CA GLN A 95 -19.54 3.26 -15.75
C GLN A 95 -20.60 2.15 -15.67
N GLY A 96 -21.22 1.93 -14.51
CA GLY A 96 -22.22 0.88 -14.32
C GLY A 96 -21.65 -0.50 -13.99
N ARG A 97 -20.33 -0.61 -13.80
CA ARG A 97 -19.65 -1.90 -13.62
C ARG A 97 -19.78 -2.39 -12.19
N ALA A 98 -20.00 -3.69 -12.00
CA ALA A 98 -20.05 -4.30 -10.68
C ALA A 98 -18.65 -4.38 -10.05
N ILE A 99 -18.58 -4.33 -8.72
CA ILE A 99 -17.32 -4.39 -7.98
C ILE A 99 -17.42 -5.49 -6.94
N GLY A 100 -16.53 -6.47 -7.04
CA GLY A 100 -16.36 -7.53 -6.08
C GLY A 100 -15.07 -7.39 -5.29
N ASN A 101 -15.05 -7.92 -4.07
CA ASN A 101 -13.91 -7.97 -3.18
C ASN A 101 -13.63 -9.41 -2.78
N LEU A 102 -12.56 -9.97 -3.30
CA LEU A 102 -12.08 -11.32 -3.02
C LEU A 102 -11.18 -11.29 -1.78
N GLY A 103 -11.78 -11.59 -0.62
CA GLY A 103 -11.12 -11.53 0.68
C GLY A 103 -11.85 -10.61 1.65
N LEU A 104 -11.15 -10.21 2.72
CA LEU A 104 -11.74 -9.39 3.77
C LEU A 104 -11.95 -7.95 3.28
N TYR A 105 -13.19 -7.45 3.41
CA TYR A 105 -13.55 -6.07 3.14
C TYR A 105 -13.80 -5.33 4.46
N GLU A 106 -13.02 -4.28 4.73
CA GLU A 106 -13.06 -3.47 5.95
C GLU A 106 -13.66 -2.06 5.71
N GLY A 107 -14.34 -1.84 4.58
CA GLY A 107 -14.89 -0.53 4.24
C GLY A 107 -13.86 0.47 3.67
N GLN A 108 -12.69 -0.01 3.28
CA GLN A 108 -11.53 0.83 2.95
C GLN A 108 -11.68 1.72 1.69
N TYR A 109 -12.71 1.48 0.85
CA TYR A 109 -12.88 2.19 -0.43
C TYR A 109 -14.13 3.08 -0.50
N HIS A 110 -15.21 2.76 0.23
CA HIS A 110 -16.51 3.44 0.07
C HIS A 110 -16.39 4.96 0.25
N TRP A 111 -15.78 5.39 1.36
CA TRP A 111 -15.66 6.82 1.65
C TRP A 111 -14.73 7.54 0.67
N LEU A 112 -13.54 6.96 0.44
CA LEU A 112 -12.52 7.59 -0.40
C LEU A 112 -12.93 7.67 -1.88
N GLY A 113 -13.59 6.63 -2.38
CA GLY A 113 -14.12 6.57 -3.74
C GLY A 113 -15.49 7.20 -3.90
N ARG A 114 -16.15 7.62 -2.80
CA ARG A 114 -17.56 8.04 -2.77
C ARG A 114 -18.50 7.02 -3.43
N LEU A 115 -18.21 5.74 -3.21
CA LEU A 115 -18.99 4.64 -3.78
C LEU A 115 -20.38 4.62 -3.16
N THR A 116 -21.38 4.44 -4.00
CA THR A 116 -22.79 4.46 -3.61
C THR A 116 -23.43 3.08 -3.71
N ARG A 117 -22.83 2.16 -4.46
CA ARG A 117 -23.26 0.79 -4.61
C ARG A 117 -22.47 -0.13 -3.69
N PRO A 118 -23.06 -1.24 -3.24
CA PRO A 118 -22.35 -2.23 -2.45
C PRO A 118 -21.19 -2.83 -3.25
N ILE A 119 -20.13 -3.19 -2.53
CA ILE A 119 -19.07 -4.06 -3.04
C ILE A 119 -19.42 -5.49 -2.64
N ASP A 120 -19.55 -6.37 -3.62
CA ASP A 120 -19.91 -7.77 -3.40
C ASP A 120 -18.76 -8.51 -2.72
N ARG A 121 -19.05 -9.24 -1.64
CA ARG A 121 -18.05 -10.11 -1.03
C ARG A 121 -17.89 -11.37 -1.88
N LEU A 122 -16.68 -11.64 -2.33
CA LEU A 122 -16.36 -12.82 -3.12
C LEU A 122 -15.52 -13.81 -2.33
N TYR A 123 -15.60 -15.07 -2.76
CA TYR A 123 -14.83 -16.20 -2.27
C TYR A 123 -14.15 -16.89 -3.45
N GLU A 124 -13.01 -17.54 -3.20
CA GLU A 124 -12.28 -18.31 -4.21
C GLU A 124 -13.13 -19.50 -4.71
N GLY A 125 -12.68 -20.11 -5.81
CA GLY A 125 -13.34 -21.28 -6.40
C GLY A 125 -14.59 -20.92 -7.22
N GLU A 126 -15.62 -21.77 -7.19
CA GLU A 126 -16.82 -21.65 -8.04
C GLU A 126 -17.56 -20.32 -7.84
N ALA A 127 -17.58 -19.78 -6.62
CA ALA A 127 -18.24 -18.50 -6.34
C ALA A 127 -17.66 -17.33 -7.17
N LEU A 128 -16.33 -17.27 -7.32
CA LEU A 128 -15.67 -16.29 -8.18
C LEU A 128 -16.03 -16.51 -9.66
N GLN A 129 -16.08 -17.78 -10.09
CA GLN A 129 -16.40 -18.14 -11.47
C GLN A 129 -17.83 -17.73 -11.84
N ASP A 130 -18.78 -17.97 -10.94
CA ASP A 130 -20.19 -17.63 -11.11
C ASP A 130 -20.38 -16.12 -11.16
N TRP A 131 -19.74 -15.40 -10.23
CA TRP A 131 -19.79 -13.94 -10.20
C TRP A 131 -19.18 -13.33 -11.47
N ALA A 132 -18.04 -13.84 -11.95
CA ALA A 132 -17.42 -13.38 -13.18
C ALA A 132 -18.28 -13.66 -14.43
N ARG A 133 -19.08 -14.73 -14.44
CA ARG A 133 -20.06 -15.00 -15.52
C ARG A 133 -21.25 -14.05 -15.47
N ALA A 134 -21.72 -13.70 -14.27
CA ALA A 134 -22.82 -12.74 -14.08
C ALA A 134 -22.38 -11.27 -14.34
N HIS A 135 -21.11 -10.97 -14.09
CA HIS A 135 -20.53 -9.63 -14.22
C HIS A 135 -19.27 -9.65 -15.12
N PRO A 136 -19.42 -9.91 -16.43
CA PRO A 136 -18.29 -10.11 -17.34
C PRO A 136 -17.40 -8.87 -17.53
N ASP A 137 -17.94 -7.68 -17.22
CA ASP A 137 -17.25 -6.39 -17.20
C ASP A 137 -17.00 -5.88 -15.77
N GLY A 138 -17.26 -6.68 -14.74
CA GLY A 138 -17.03 -6.33 -13.34
C GLY A 138 -15.56 -6.22 -12.99
N LEU A 139 -15.26 -5.56 -11.87
CA LEU A 139 -13.93 -5.52 -11.29
C LEU A 139 -13.84 -6.34 -10.01
N VAL A 140 -12.72 -7.02 -9.81
CA VAL A 140 -12.44 -7.75 -8.57
C VAL A 140 -11.20 -7.19 -7.91
N VAL A 141 -11.32 -6.83 -6.64
CA VAL A 141 -10.19 -6.46 -5.77
C VAL A 141 -9.73 -7.71 -5.02
N ALA A 142 -8.44 -8.04 -5.11
CA ALA A 142 -7.81 -9.16 -4.42
C ALA A 142 -6.59 -8.71 -3.60
N TYR A 143 -6.20 -9.53 -2.61
CA TYR A 143 -5.16 -9.20 -1.63
C TYR A 143 -4.05 -10.25 -1.54
N PRO A 144 -3.29 -10.51 -2.62
CA PRO A 144 -2.24 -11.51 -2.57
C PRO A 144 -1.11 -11.07 -1.62
N SER A 145 -0.53 -12.00 -0.88
CA SER A 145 0.66 -11.76 -0.06
C SER A 145 1.92 -11.60 -0.91
N ARG A 146 1.95 -12.24 -2.08
CA ARG A 146 3.04 -12.17 -3.07
C ARG A 146 2.46 -11.96 -4.44
N LEU A 147 3.10 -11.09 -5.23
CA LEU A 147 2.74 -10.88 -6.62
C LEU A 147 3.32 -11.99 -7.50
N GLY A 148 2.51 -12.45 -8.45
CA GLY A 148 2.94 -13.27 -9.58
C GLY A 148 3.18 -12.45 -10.84
N ALA A 149 3.72 -13.09 -11.87
CA ALA A 149 3.90 -12.47 -13.20
C ALA A 149 2.56 -12.03 -13.81
N ASP A 150 1.50 -12.80 -13.56
CA ASP A 150 0.17 -12.52 -14.09
C ASP A 150 -0.47 -11.29 -13.43
N ASP A 151 -0.24 -11.06 -12.12
CA ASP A 151 -0.66 -9.83 -11.45
C ASP A 151 -0.02 -8.60 -12.10
N LEU A 152 1.27 -8.68 -12.45
CA LEU A 152 1.99 -7.57 -13.05
C LEU A 152 1.61 -7.34 -14.53
N ARG A 153 1.05 -8.35 -15.21
CA ARG A 153 0.74 -8.29 -16.63
C ARG A 153 -0.73 -8.02 -16.94
N TYR A 154 -1.64 -8.71 -16.25
CA TYR A 154 -3.05 -8.77 -16.62
C TYR A 154 -3.97 -8.01 -15.68
N ALA A 155 -3.52 -7.65 -14.48
CA ALA A 155 -4.29 -6.79 -13.60
C ALA A 155 -4.44 -5.38 -14.18
N LEU A 156 -5.46 -4.66 -13.73
CA LEU A 156 -5.65 -3.25 -14.07
C LEU A 156 -4.78 -2.34 -13.21
N LEU A 157 -4.61 -2.70 -11.93
CA LEU A 157 -3.85 -1.92 -10.96
C LEU A 157 -3.22 -2.85 -9.94
N VAL A 158 -1.97 -2.55 -9.58
CA VAL A 158 -1.23 -3.18 -8.48
C VAL A 158 -0.70 -2.07 -7.58
N GLN A 159 -0.93 -2.19 -6.28
CA GLN A 159 -0.30 -1.32 -5.28
C GLN A 159 0.05 -2.07 -3.99
N PRO A 160 1.10 -1.66 -3.25
CA PRO A 160 1.36 -2.21 -1.93
C PRO A 160 0.25 -1.77 -0.96
N PHE A 161 -0.05 -2.64 0.00
CA PHE A 161 -1.00 -2.34 1.06
C PHE A 161 -0.61 -3.06 2.37
N ARG A 162 -0.09 -2.29 3.33
CA ARG A 162 0.41 -2.84 4.59
C ARG A 162 1.43 -3.97 4.30
N SER A 163 1.11 -5.21 4.71
CA SER A 163 1.95 -6.39 4.50
C SER A 163 1.54 -7.25 3.30
N VAL A 164 0.53 -6.83 2.54
CA VAL A 164 0.03 -7.51 1.34
C VAL A 164 0.04 -6.55 0.16
N TRP A 165 -0.53 -6.99 -0.96
CA TRP A 165 -0.79 -6.16 -2.13
C TRP A 165 -2.28 -5.94 -2.29
N ILE A 166 -2.66 -4.86 -2.95
CA ILE A 166 -3.96 -4.70 -3.57
C ILE A 166 -3.76 -4.90 -5.06
N VAL A 167 -4.54 -5.80 -5.63
CA VAL A 167 -4.58 -6.02 -7.07
C VAL A 167 -6.01 -5.92 -7.55
N VAL A 168 -6.25 -5.10 -8.56
CA VAL A 168 -7.58 -4.92 -9.16
C VAL A 168 -7.59 -5.56 -10.54
N TRP A 169 -8.50 -6.49 -10.77
CA TRP A 169 -8.63 -7.25 -12.01
C TRP A 169 -9.97 -7.01 -12.68
N GLU A 170 -10.01 -7.21 -14.01
CA GLU A 170 -11.26 -7.54 -14.69
C GLU A 170 -11.76 -8.91 -14.22
N ALA A 171 -13.05 -9.03 -13.93
CA ALA A 171 -13.66 -10.26 -13.38
C ALA A 171 -13.32 -11.50 -14.20
N ARG A 172 -13.52 -11.41 -15.53
CA ARG A 172 -13.22 -12.47 -16.49
C ARG A 172 -11.73 -12.85 -16.54
N ALA A 173 -10.85 -11.88 -16.33
CA ALA A 173 -9.41 -12.10 -16.41
C ALA A 173 -8.91 -12.84 -15.18
N LEU A 174 -9.35 -12.41 -13.99
CA LEU A 174 -9.05 -13.13 -12.76
C LEU A 174 -9.66 -14.54 -12.77
N ALA A 175 -10.90 -14.68 -13.24
CA ALA A 175 -11.54 -15.99 -13.34
C ALA A 175 -10.80 -16.95 -14.27
N ALA A 176 -10.28 -16.47 -15.41
CA ALA A 176 -9.45 -17.25 -16.33
C ALA A 176 -8.10 -17.63 -15.70
N GLU A 177 -7.41 -16.67 -15.07
CA GLU A 177 -6.15 -16.92 -14.36
C GLU A 177 -6.31 -18.04 -13.31
N ARG A 178 -7.39 -17.98 -12.51
CA ARG A 178 -7.67 -18.99 -11.48
C ARG A 178 -8.00 -20.38 -12.03
N ARG A 179 -8.38 -20.49 -13.31
CA ARG A 179 -8.56 -21.78 -14.00
C ARG A 179 -7.26 -22.28 -14.65
N GLY A 180 -6.15 -21.54 -14.53
CA GLY A 180 -4.91 -21.82 -15.25
C GLY A 180 -4.97 -21.51 -16.73
N GLU A 181 -5.95 -20.71 -17.16
CA GLU A 181 -6.08 -20.23 -18.53
C GLU A 181 -5.35 -18.91 -18.71
N THR A 182 -4.90 -18.61 -19.92
CA THR A 182 -4.29 -17.31 -20.22
C THR A 182 -5.35 -16.21 -20.17
N PRO A 183 -5.21 -15.20 -19.28
CA PRO A 183 -6.17 -14.11 -19.20
C PRO A 183 -6.17 -13.25 -20.47
N PRO A 184 -7.31 -12.62 -20.81
CA PRO A 184 -7.34 -11.62 -21.87
C PRO A 184 -6.47 -10.42 -21.50
N GLU A 185 -5.67 -9.95 -22.46
CA GLU A 185 -4.78 -8.80 -22.26
C GLU A 185 -5.60 -7.54 -21.91
N PRO A 186 -5.23 -6.79 -20.86
CA PRO A 186 -5.94 -5.57 -20.51
C PRO A 186 -5.76 -4.50 -21.59
N ARG A 187 -6.75 -3.61 -21.73
CA ARG A 187 -6.72 -2.53 -22.74
C ARG A 187 -5.57 -1.55 -22.56
N ARG A 188 -5.04 -1.48 -21.33
CA ARG A 188 -3.89 -0.67 -20.93
C ARG A 188 -2.98 -1.56 -20.09
N PRO A 189 -1.66 -1.34 -20.11
CA PRO A 189 -0.76 -2.03 -19.20
C PRO A 189 -1.19 -1.82 -17.74
N THR A 190 -0.93 -2.81 -16.90
CA THR A 190 -1.15 -2.75 -15.45
C THR A 190 -0.61 -1.45 -14.86
N ASP A 191 -1.45 -0.71 -14.14
CA ASP A 191 -1.05 0.50 -13.44
C ASP A 191 -0.34 0.15 -12.12
N LEU A 192 0.98 0.34 -12.08
CA LEU A 192 1.79 0.07 -10.88
C LEU A 192 1.89 1.34 -10.03
N GLN A 193 1.27 1.32 -8.85
CA GLN A 193 1.20 2.45 -7.94
C GLN A 193 1.90 2.13 -6.60
N PRO A 194 2.68 3.03 -6.00
CA PRO A 194 3.17 4.26 -6.60
C PRO A 194 4.14 3.96 -7.75
N ALA A 195 4.16 4.84 -8.75
CA ALA A 195 5.02 4.66 -9.93
C ALA A 195 6.51 4.60 -9.53
N GLY A 196 7.25 3.66 -10.12
CA GLY A 196 8.68 3.50 -9.87
C GLY A 196 9.05 2.95 -8.48
N TYR A 197 8.07 2.45 -7.72
CA TYR A 197 8.32 1.82 -6.43
C TYR A 197 9.32 0.66 -6.54
N TRP A 198 10.28 0.64 -5.63
CA TRP A 198 11.45 -0.23 -5.74
C TRP A 198 11.07 -1.72 -5.70
N ARG A 199 10.03 -2.10 -4.95
CA ARG A 199 9.58 -3.50 -4.84
C ARG A 199 9.09 -4.08 -6.16
N TYR A 200 8.76 -3.25 -7.15
CA TYR A 200 8.40 -3.72 -8.50
C TYR A 200 9.61 -4.10 -9.34
N ARG A 201 10.78 -3.54 -9.06
CA ARG A 201 12.00 -3.79 -9.85
C ARG A 201 12.56 -5.18 -9.56
N ASP A 202 12.43 -5.62 -8.32
CA ASP A 202 12.93 -6.92 -7.87
C ASP A 202 12.04 -8.09 -8.35
N MET A 203 10.91 -7.78 -9.01
CA MET A 203 9.91 -8.75 -9.46
C MET A 203 9.82 -8.88 -11.00
N ARG A 204 10.62 -8.12 -11.75
CA ARG A 204 10.74 -8.22 -13.21
C ARG A 204 11.99 -8.97 -13.59
#